data_AF-A0AAN4YYT0-F1
#
_entry.id   AF-A0AAN4YYT0-F1
#
_cell.length_a   1.000
_cell.length_b   1.000
_cell.length_c   1.000
_cell.angle_alpha   90.00
_cell.angle_beta   90.00
_cell.angle_gamma   90.00
#
_symmetry.space_group_name_H-M   'P 1'
#
loop_
_entity.id
_entity.type
_entity.pdbx_description
1 polymer ?
#
loop_
_entity_poly.entity_id
_entity_poly.type
_entity_poly.pdbx_seq_one_letter_code
_entity_poly.pdbx_strand_id
1 'polypeptide(L)'
;LGGNSSEGLIDVIDTGKTNPATVIAALPALLSFLTDDQRVDMSYLVEDMIVDATFEEESLDFRESFTFFNDPSLGNCFTFNHFNVTEKYQARGAGPRYGLRVTLAFNVQEYAPWVESVGVLTYIHPIGQNIYLESVKHTVQPGNSDQIAMKKHSFKRLRAPFAAKCIAKADEVQSFYFPGDYSVDGCLRSCYQDSVFRSCGCMDPSYARKPGVPSCAFDKLACIDEM
;
A
#
# COMPACT_ATOMS: atom_id res chain seq x y z
N LEU A 1 1.14 28.67 1.27
CA LEU A 1 2.09 28.99 0.16
C LEU A 1 1.33 28.95 -1.16
N GLY A 2 0.88 30.10 -1.66
CA GLY A 2 0.12 30.21 -2.90
C GLY A 2 1.04 30.56 -4.08
N GLY A 3 1.71 29.56 -4.63
CA GLY A 3 2.58 29.69 -5.80
C GLY A 3 2.02 28.92 -6.99
N ASN A 4 2.35 29.36 -8.19
CA ASN A 4 1.92 28.71 -9.44
C ASN A 4 2.42 27.24 -9.46
N SER A 5 1.72 26.32 -10.12
CA SER A 5 2.05 24.88 -10.13
C SER A 5 3.52 24.56 -10.45
N SER A 6 4.15 25.40 -11.28
CA SER A 6 5.58 25.34 -11.62
C SER A 6 6.52 25.72 -10.47
N GLU A 7 6.14 26.68 -9.62
CA GLU A 7 6.94 27.09 -8.45
C GLU A 7 6.95 26.01 -7.38
N GLY A 8 5.80 25.38 -7.13
CA GLY A 8 5.73 24.25 -6.20
C GLY A 8 6.55 23.05 -6.65
N LEU A 9 6.61 22.77 -7.97
CA LEU A 9 7.40 21.66 -8.51
C LEU A 9 8.90 21.94 -8.35
N ILE A 10 9.33 23.17 -8.62
CA ILE A 10 10.70 23.60 -8.42
C ILE A 10 11.08 23.47 -6.93
N ASP A 11 10.17 23.85 -6.02
CA ASP A 11 10.38 23.75 -4.58
C ASP A 11 10.53 22.30 -4.10
N VAL A 12 9.70 21.38 -4.60
CA VAL A 12 9.81 19.94 -4.30
C VAL A 12 11.13 19.37 -4.85
N ILE A 13 11.53 19.74 -6.06
CA ILE A 13 12.79 19.30 -6.66
C ILE A 13 13.98 19.86 -5.87
N ASP A 14 13.97 21.14 -5.50
CA ASP A 14 15.08 21.78 -4.82
C ASP A 14 15.23 21.27 -3.38
N THR A 15 14.11 21.17 -2.65
CA THR A 15 14.05 20.51 -1.34
C THR A 15 14.52 19.06 -1.46
N GLY A 16 14.10 18.36 -2.51
CA GLY A 16 14.46 16.98 -2.79
C GLY A 16 15.94 16.69 -2.93
N LYS A 17 16.74 17.69 -3.36
CA LYS A 17 18.21 17.56 -3.41
C LYS A 17 18.83 17.43 -2.02
N THR A 18 18.18 17.96 -1.00
CA THR A 18 18.67 17.98 0.38
C THR A 18 17.91 17.02 1.29
N ASN A 19 16.66 16.71 0.96
CA ASN A 19 15.79 15.78 1.68
C ASN A 19 15.04 14.87 0.68
N PRO A 20 15.60 13.71 0.34
CA PRO A 20 14.97 12.76 -0.58
C PRO A 20 13.59 12.27 -0.14
N ALA A 21 13.31 12.25 1.17
CA ALA A 21 12.03 11.83 1.71
C ALA A 21 10.88 12.75 1.25
N THR A 22 11.15 14.04 1.04
CA THR A 22 10.16 14.99 0.51
C THR A 22 9.73 14.63 -0.91
N VAL A 23 10.68 14.18 -1.75
CA VAL A 23 10.36 13.73 -3.12
C VAL A 23 9.47 12.50 -3.06
N ILE A 24 9.84 11.52 -2.23
CA ILE A 24 9.08 10.27 -2.06
C ILE A 24 7.65 10.56 -1.61
N ALA A 25 7.47 11.44 -0.62
CA ALA A 25 6.16 11.83 -0.12
C ALA A 25 5.30 12.55 -1.19
N ALA A 26 5.92 13.31 -2.09
CA ALA A 26 5.23 14.03 -3.16
C ALA A 26 4.91 13.16 -4.40
N LEU A 27 5.49 11.96 -4.53
CA LEU A 27 5.35 11.10 -5.72
C LEU A 27 3.88 10.85 -6.14
N PRO A 28 2.94 10.51 -5.24
CA PRO A 28 1.56 10.26 -5.65
C PRO A 28 0.92 11.45 -6.36
N ALA A 29 1.23 12.67 -5.91
CA ALA A 29 0.77 13.92 -6.50
C ALA A 29 1.53 14.30 -7.77
N LEU A 30 2.84 14.06 -7.83
CA LEU A 30 3.63 14.24 -9.04
C LEU A 30 3.13 13.35 -10.17
N LEU A 31 2.71 12.12 -9.85
CA LEU A 31 2.18 11.16 -10.83
C LEU A 31 0.66 11.29 -11.02
N SER A 32 0.00 12.27 -10.42
CA SER A 32 -1.47 12.44 -10.47
C SER A 32 -2.03 12.64 -11.88
N PHE A 33 -1.20 13.06 -12.83
CA PHE A 33 -1.56 13.21 -14.23
C PHE A 33 -1.60 11.89 -15.01
N LEU A 34 -1.02 10.82 -14.47
CA LEU A 34 -1.05 9.49 -15.07
C LEU A 34 -2.35 8.77 -14.73
N THR A 35 -2.85 7.98 -15.68
CA THR A 35 -3.96 7.04 -15.45
C THR A 35 -3.51 5.85 -14.60
N ASP A 36 -4.46 5.16 -13.98
CA ASP A 36 -4.17 3.97 -13.16
C ASP A 36 -3.44 2.89 -14.00
N ASP A 37 -3.88 2.65 -15.24
CA ASP A 37 -3.23 1.69 -16.16
C ASP A 37 -1.77 2.06 -16.45
N GLN A 38 -1.48 3.34 -16.72
CA GLN A 38 -0.12 3.81 -16.94
C GLN A 38 0.77 3.63 -15.70
N ARG A 39 0.22 3.85 -14.51
CA ARG A 39 0.95 3.63 -13.25
C ARG A 39 1.29 2.16 -13.03
N VAL A 40 0.38 1.26 -13.42
CA VAL A 40 0.60 -0.19 -13.37
C VAL A 40 1.69 -0.61 -14.35
N ASP A 41 1.62 -0.15 -15.60
CA ASP A 41 2.57 -0.50 -16.66
C ASP A 41 3.99 0.01 -16.40
N MET A 42 4.13 1.11 -15.65
CA MET A 42 5.42 1.72 -15.30
C MET A 42 6.06 1.12 -14.03
N SER A 43 5.37 0.22 -13.32
CA SER A 43 5.84 -0.36 -12.07
C SER A 43 6.27 -1.81 -12.26
N TYR A 44 6.88 -2.42 -11.23
CA TYR A 44 7.43 -3.77 -11.32
C TYR A 44 6.35 -4.82 -11.58
N LEU A 45 6.67 -5.83 -12.38
CA LEU A 45 5.86 -7.03 -12.56
C LEU A 45 6.22 -8.09 -11.51
N VAL A 46 5.38 -9.11 -11.36
CA VAL A 46 5.62 -10.17 -10.35
C VAL A 46 6.90 -10.95 -10.67
N GLU A 47 7.21 -11.11 -11.96
CA GLU A 47 8.40 -11.78 -12.47
C GLU A 47 9.68 -11.00 -12.21
N ASP A 48 9.58 -9.66 -12.11
CA ASP A 48 10.72 -8.81 -11.82
C ASP A 48 11.11 -8.89 -10.34
N MET A 49 10.14 -9.20 -9.46
CA MET A 49 10.32 -9.22 -8.01
C MET A 49 10.49 -10.63 -7.43
N ILE A 50 9.82 -11.65 -7.97
CA ILE A 50 9.79 -13.02 -7.43
C ILE A 50 10.49 -13.99 -8.39
N VAL A 51 11.54 -14.63 -7.90
CA VAL A 51 12.29 -15.66 -8.63
C VAL A 51 11.70 -17.04 -8.40
N ASP A 52 11.37 -17.35 -7.14
CA ASP A 52 10.84 -18.63 -6.72
C ASP A 52 9.97 -18.47 -5.48
N ALA A 53 8.94 -19.30 -5.36
CA ALA A 53 8.08 -19.35 -4.19
C ALA A 53 7.72 -20.79 -3.85
N THR A 54 7.78 -21.11 -2.56
CA THR A 54 7.37 -22.41 -2.03
C THR A 54 6.49 -22.23 -0.81
N PHE A 55 5.49 -23.09 -0.64
CA PHE A 55 4.70 -23.18 0.57
C PHE A 55 4.67 -24.64 1.02
N GLU A 56 5.03 -24.88 2.29
CA GLU A 56 5.18 -26.23 2.83
C GLU A 56 6.16 -27.13 2.03
N GLU A 57 7.25 -26.55 1.54
CA GLU A 57 8.25 -27.19 0.66
C GLU A 57 7.73 -27.56 -0.75
N GLU A 58 6.46 -27.30 -1.06
CA GLU A 58 5.88 -27.48 -2.39
C GLU A 58 6.05 -26.19 -3.21
N SER A 59 6.43 -26.35 -4.49
CA SER A 59 6.61 -25.21 -5.40
C SER A 59 5.25 -24.61 -5.76
N LEU A 60 5.18 -23.28 -5.73
CA LEU A 60 4.00 -22.51 -6.09
C LEU A 60 4.19 -21.87 -7.47
N ASP A 61 3.12 -21.82 -8.26
CA ASP A 61 3.06 -20.85 -9.34
C ASP A 61 2.78 -19.47 -8.74
N PHE A 62 3.82 -18.64 -8.64
CA PHE A 62 3.70 -17.32 -8.03
C PHE A 62 2.80 -16.37 -8.83
N ARG A 63 2.57 -16.61 -10.13
CA ARG A 63 1.66 -15.79 -10.96
C ARG A 63 0.21 -15.97 -10.54
N GLU A 64 -0.15 -17.16 -10.06
CA GLU A 64 -1.50 -17.49 -9.59
C GLU A 64 -1.64 -17.34 -8.07
N SER A 65 -0.56 -17.62 -7.32
CA SER A 65 -0.58 -17.67 -5.86
C SER A 65 -0.48 -16.29 -5.20
N PHE A 66 0.03 -15.28 -5.92
CA PHE A 66 0.12 -13.89 -5.45
C PHE A 66 -0.91 -13.04 -6.16
N THR A 67 -1.76 -12.38 -5.38
CA THR A 67 -2.74 -11.43 -5.90
C THR A 67 -2.07 -10.07 -6.14
N PHE A 68 -2.27 -9.55 -7.34
CA PHE A 68 -1.85 -8.21 -7.73
C PHE A 68 -2.82 -7.15 -7.19
N PHE A 69 -2.27 -6.06 -6.67
CA PHE A 69 -2.99 -4.79 -6.55
C PHE A 69 -2.00 -3.62 -6.70
N ASN A 70 -2.48 -2.49 -7.21
CA ASN A 70 -1.70 -1.27 -7.31
C ASN A 70 -2.11 -0.29 -6.20
N ASP A 71 -1.12 0.22 -5.46
CA ASP A 71 -1.32 1.28 -4.49
C ASP A 71 -0.67 2.58 -4.99
N PRO A 72 -1.33 3.75 -4.88
CA PRO A 72 -0.77 5.00 -5.38
C PRO A 72 0.58 5.40 -4.80
N SER A 73 0.91 4.93 -3.59
CA SER A 73 2.14 5.28 -2.88
C SER A 73 3.19 4.17 -2.95
N LEU A 74 2.77 2.89 -3.03
CA LEU A 74 3.68 1.74 -3.07
C LEU A 74 3.95 1.21 -4.48
N GLY A 75 3.11 1.55 -5.46
CA GLY A 75 3.14 0.98 -6.81
C GLY A 75 2.52 -0.42 -6.85
N ASN A 76 3.03 -1.28 -7.73
CA ASN A 76 2.56 -2.66 -7.87
C ASN A 76 2.95 -3.50 -6.64
N CYS A 77 1.95 -4.10 -6.01
CA CYS A 77 2.10 -4.95 -4.85
C CYS A 77 1.59 -6.36 -5.16
N PHE A 78 2.29 -7.36 -4.63
CA PHE A 78 1.98 -8.78 -4.81
C PHE A 78 1.77 -9.44 -3.45
N THR A 79 0.56 -9.95 -3.20
CA THR A 79 0.19 -10.49 -1.89
C THR A 79 -0.17 -11.95 -1.97
N PHE A 80 0.58 -12.78 -1.27
CA PHE A 80 0.27 -14.19 -1.09
C PHE A 80 -1.01 -14.37 -0.27
N ASN A 81 -1.89 -15.29 -0.70
CA ASN A 81 -3.06 -15.72 0.06
C ASN A 81 -4.04 -14.56 0.42
N HIS A 82 -4.33 -13.68 -0.54
CA HIS A 82 -5.14 -12.47 -0.35
C HIS A 82 -6.39 -12.37 -1.25
N PHE A 83 -7.47 -11.75 -0.76
CA PHE A 83 -8.75 -11.63 -1.48
C PHE A 83 -9.26 -12.96 -2.11
N ASN A 84 -9.41 -12.98 -3.43
CA ASN A 84 -10.04 -14.04 -4.22
C ASN A 84 -8.98 -14.96 -4.86
N VAL A 85 -8.02 -15.44 -4.06
CA VAL A 85 -7.12 -16.49 -4.55
C VAL A 85 -7.92 -17.78 -4.76
N THR A 86 -7.61 -18.48 -5.85
CA THR A 86 -8.22 -19.77 -6.22
C THR A 86 -8.06 -20.81 -5.11
N GLU A 87 -6.92 -20.79 -4.43
CA GLU A 87 -6.60 -21.68 -3.32
C GLU A 87 -6.25 -20.91 -2.05
N LYS A 88 -6.78 -21.38 -0.91
CA LYS A 88 -6.46 -20.82 0.40
C LYS A 88 -5.36 -21.63 1.07
N TYR A 89 -4.20 -21.03 1.23
CA TYR A 89 -3.05 -21.67 1.86
C TYR A 89 -3.18 -21.61 3.39
N GLN A 90 -3.21 -22.78 4.03
CA GLN A 90 -3.24 -22.90 5.49
C GLN A 90 -2.08 -23.76 5.96
N ALA A 91 -1.24 -23.21 6.83
CA ALA A 91 -0.09 -23.93 7.37
C ALA A 91 -0.55 -25.06 8.29
N ARG A 92 -0.06 -26.29 8.06
CA ARG A 92 -0.36 -27.50 8.83
C ARG A 92 0.50 -27.62 10.09
N GLY A 93 1.63 -26.91 10.14
CA GLY A 93 2.59 -26.98 11.23
C GLY A 93 3.31 -25.65 11.47
N ALA A 94 4.10 -25.60 12.54
CA ALA A 94 4.99 -24.49 12.84
C ALA A 94 6.41 -24.76 12.35
N GLY A 95 7.12 -23.70 12.00
CA GLY A 95 8.53 -23.75 11.59
C GLY A 95 8.73 -23.47 10.10
N PRO A 96 9.98 -23.24 9.67
CA PRO A 96 10.28 -22.76 8.31
C PRO A 96 9.81 -23.69 7.20
N ARG A 97 9.77 -25.01 7.46
CA ARG A 97 9.33 -26.01 6.48
C ARG A 97 7.84 -25.91 6.14
N TYR A 98 7.01 -25.45 7.07
CA TYR A 98 5.56 -25.34 6.88
C TYR A 98 5.11 -23.92 6.50
N GLY A 99 6.07 -23.02 6.25
CA GLY A 99 5.83 -21.62 5.95
C GLY A 99 5.84 -21.32 4.45
N LEU A 100 5.58 -20.05 4.16
CA LEU A 100 5.90 -19.45 2.86
C LEU A 100 7.39 -19.12 2.83
N ARG A 101 8.08 -19.51 1.76
CA ARG A 101 9.44 -19.11 1.45
C ARG A 101 9.44 -18.50 0.05
N VAL A 102 9.96 -17.29 -0.07
CA VAL A 102 10.02 -16.54 -1.32
C VAL A 102 11.46 -16.15 -1.57
N THR A 103 11.94 -16.37 -2.79
CA THR A 103 13.22 -15.86 -3.28
C THR A 103 12.95 -14.61 -4.10
N LEU A 104 13.47 -13.48 -3.65
CA LEU A 104 13.23 -12.18 -4.27
C LEU A 104 14.39 -11.77 -5.19
N ALA A 105 14.06 -11.13 -6.31
CA ALA A 105 15.00 -10.43 -7.16
C ALA A 105 15.04 -8.94 -6.80
N PHE A 106 16.23 -8.36 -6.85
CA PHE A 106 16.46 -6.93 -6.59
C PHE A 106 17.18 -6.32 -7.77
N ASN A 107 16.47 -5.53 -8.58
CA ASN A 107 17.07 -4.84 -9.71
C ASN A 107 17.61 -3.47 -9.29
N VAL A 108 18.76 -3.47 -8.60
CA VAL A 108 19.34 -2.26 -7.97
C VAL A 108 19.62 -1.14 -8.97
N GLN A 109 19.86 -1.47 -10.24
CA GLN A 109 20.16 -0.47 -11.28
C GLN A 109 18.92 0.33 -11.71
N GLU A 110 17.71 -0.15 -11.41
CA GLU A 110 16.44 0.50 -11.73
C GLU A 110 15.89 1.35 -10.58
N TYR A 111 16.57 1.36 -9.43
CA TYR A 111 16.17 2.22 -8.31
C TYR A 111 16.36 3.70 -8.67
N ALA A 112 15.41 4.52 -8.26
CA ALA A 112 15.53 5.96 -8.44
C ALA A 112 16.74 6.50 -7.64
N PRO A 113 17.52 7.45 -8.19
CA PRO A 113 18.77 7.91 -7.55
C PRO A 113 18.62 8.52 -6.15
N TRP A 114 17.42 8.96 -5.80
CA TRP A 114 17.09 9.56 -4.50
C TRP A 114 16.58 8.54 -3.47
N VAL A 115 16.48 7.25 -3.81
CA VAL A 115 16.11 6.21 -2.84
C VAL A 115 17.34 5.86 -2.01
N GLU A 116 17.26 6.09 -0.69
CA GLU A 116 18.39 5.93 0.23
C GLU A 116 18.74 4.47 0.55
N SER A 117 17.77 3.56 0.45
CA SER A 117 17.98 2.15 0.78
C SER A 117 17.25 1.20 -0.18
N VAL A 118 17.96 0.15 -0.59
CA VAL A 118 17.41 -0.93 -1.42
C VAL A 118 16.75 -1.95 -0.51
N GLY A 119 15.50 -2.28 -0.83
CA GLY A 119 14.76 -3.30 -0.10
C GLY A 119 13.37 -3.51 -0.69
N VAL A 120 12.77 -4.65 -0.34
CA VAL A 120 11.36 -4.94 -0.60
C VAL A 120 10.60 -4.75 0.71
N LEU A 121 9.55 -3.92 0.67
CA LEU A 121 8.68 -3.70 1.82
C LEU A 121 7.76 -4.92 1.97
N THR A 122 7.91 -5.65 3.07
CA THR A 122 7.11 -6.82 3.38
C THR A 122 6.09 -6.48 4.46
N TYR A 123 4.82 -6.74 4.16
CA TYR A 123 3.70 -6.48 5.06
C TYR A 123 3.06 -7.80 5.47
N ILE A 124 2.71 -7.91 6.76
CA ILE A 124 1.94 -9.03 7.29
C ILE A 124 0.62 -8.48 7.80
N HIS A 125 -0.48 -8.88 7.17
CA HIS A 125 -1.80 -8.37 7.47
C HIS A 125 -2.86 -9.48 7.38
N PRO A 126 -4.05 -9.28 7.98
CA PRO A 126 -5.17 -10.21 7.82
C PRO A 126 -5.65 -10.31 6.36
N ILE A 127 -6.10 -11.50 5.98
CA ILE A 127 -6.75 -11.74 4.68
C ILE A 127 -7.96 -10.81 4.56
N GLY A 128 -8.11 -10.17 3.40
CA GLY A 128 -9.23 -9.28 3.11
C GLY A 128 -9.03 -7.83 3.57
N GLN A 129 -7.99 -7.50 4.33
CA GLN A 129 -7.67 -6.11 4.70
C GLN A 129 -6.58 -5.53 3.81
N ASN A 130 -6.73 -4.25 3.45
CA ASN A 130 -5.69 -3.52 2.73
C ASN A 130 -4.49 -3.16 3.59
N ILE A 131 -3.37 -2.89 2.93
CA ILE A 131 -2.17 -2.28 3.52
C ILE A 131 -2.04 -0.82 3.09
N TYR A 132 -1.26 -0.07 3.84
CA TYR A 132 -0.92 1.33 3.56
C TYR A 132 0.59 1.51 3.67
N LEU A 133 1.13 2.57 3.06
CA LEU A 133 2.57 2.89 3.15
C LEU A 133 3.06 2.95 4.61
N GLU A 134 2.23 3.45 5.51
CA GLU A 134 2.52 3.65 6.93
C GLU A 134 2.14 2.44 7.81
N SER A 135 1.56 1.40 7.22
CA SER A 135 1.34 0.13 7.92
C SER A 135 2.66 -0.44 8.42
N VAL A 136 2.55 -1.23 9.49
CA VAL A 136 3.71 -1.94 10.06
C VAL A 136 4.31 -2.85 8.99
N LYS A 137 5.58 -2.62 8.71
CA LYS A 137 6.32 -3.27 7.63
C LYS A 137 7.71 -3.67 8.06
N HIS A 138 8.22 -4.71 7.42
CA HIS A 138 9.60 -5.17 7.54
C HIS A 138 10.28 -5.00 6.18
N THR A 139 11.45 -4.38 6.15
CA THR A 139 12.20 -4.18 4.90
C THR A 139 13.19 -5.32 4.72
N VAL A 140 12.97 -6.15 3.70
CA VAL A 140 13.89 -7.23 3.32
C VAL A 140 14.95 -6.65 2.40
N GLN A 141 16.22 -6.81 2.78
CA GLN A 141 17.37 -6.30 2.03
C GLN A 141 18.01 -7.38 1.16
N PRO A 142 18.62 -7.02 0.01
CA PRO A 142 19.34 -7.97 -0.83
C PRO A 142 20.54 -8.57 -0.09
N GLY A 143 20.91 -9.81 -0.46
CA GLY A 143 22.10 -10.49 0.06
C GLY A 143 21.92 -11.16 1.43
N ASN A 144 20.75 -11.01 2.07
CA ASN A 144 20.42 -11.64 3.34
C ASN A 144 19.22 -12.58 3.20
N SER A 145 19.07 -13.50 4.16
CA SER A 145 17.89 -14.34 4.30
C SER A 145 17.16 -13.95 5.58
N ASP A 146 15.99 -13.32 5.44
CA ASP A 146 15.18 -12.90 6.57
C ASP A 146 14.18 -13.99 6.95
N GLN A 147 14.12 -14.32 8.25
CA GLN A 147 13.15 -15.28 8.78
C GLN A 147 12.16 -14.55 9.71
N ILE A 148 10.92 -14.42 9.26
CA ILE A 148 9.88 -13.73 10.02
C ILE A 148 8.99 -14.76 10.72
N ALA A 149 9.23 -14.95 12.02
CA ALA A 149 8.36 -15.79 12.86
C ALA A 149 7.15 -14.98 13.33
N MET A 150 5.95 -15.49 13.11
CA MET A 150 4.71 -14.81 13.48
C MET A 150 3.90 -15.57 14.52
N LYS A 151 3.23 -14.82 15.40
CA LYS A 151 2.25 -15.35 16.35
C LYS A 151 0.94 -14.59 16.18
N LYS A 152 -0.12 -15.31 15.82
CA LYS A 152 -1.45 -14.71 15.63
C LYS A 152 -2.07 -14.33 16.98
N HIS A 153 -2.44 -13.06 17.10
CA HIS A 153 -3.25 -12.56 18.19
C HIS A 153 -4.58 -12.03 17.62
N SER A 154 -5.70 -12.51 18.14
CA SER A 154 -7.04 -12.08 17.70
C SER A 154 -7.94 -11.82 18.90
N PHE A 155 -8.70 -10.74 18.85
CA PHE A 155 -9.72 -10.40 19.84
C PHE A 155 -11.08 -10.29 19.16
N LYS A 156 -12.13 -10.73 19.85
CA LYS A 156 -13.52 -10.58 19.40
C LYS A 156 -14.26 -9.71 20.41
N ARG A 157 -14.74 -8.55 19.97
CA ARG A 157 -15.55 -7.66 20.81
C ARG A 157 -17.03 -7.97 20.60
N LEU A 158 -17.79 -7.98 21.70
CA LEU A 158 -19.24 -8.13 21.64
C LEU A 158 -19.88 -6.80 21.21
N ARG A 159 -20.94 -6.88 20.39
CA ARG A 159 -21.74 -5.73 19.93
C ARG A 159 -22.89 -5.43 20.89
N ALA A 160 -23.88 -4.63 20.49
CA ALA A 160 -25.07 -4.32 21.29
C ALA A 160 -25.64 -5.57 22.01
N PRO A 161 -26.05 -5.46 23.29
CA PRO A 161 -26.32 -4.23 24.05
C PRO A 161 -25.11 -3.64 24.81
N PHE A 162 -23.89 -4.12 24.56
CA PHE A 162 -22.71 -3.63 25.27
C PHE A 162 -22.28 -2.22 24.78
N ALA A 163 -21.62 -1.45 25.64
CA ALA A 163 -21.31 -0.02 25.44
C ALA A 163 -20.48 0.33 24.19
N ALA A 164 -19.83 -0.65 23.55
CA ALA A 164 -19.02 -0.44 22.37
C ALA A 164 -19.84 -0.58 21.08
N LYS A 165 -20.01 0.52 20.33
CA LYS A 165 -20.53 0.50 18.97
C LYS A 165 -19.45 -0.01 18.01
N CYS A 166 -19.28 -1.33 17.94
CA CYS A 166 -18.35 -1.96 16.99
C CYS A 166 -18.98 -2.14 15.60
N ILE A 167 -18.32 -1.57 14.60
CA ILE A 167 -18.57 -1.79 13.17
C ILE A 167 -17.92 -3.11 12.76
N ALA A 168 -18.61 -3.94 11.97
CA ALA A 168 -17.96 -5.12 11.37
C ALA A 168 -17.86 -5.06 9.85
N LYS A 169 -18.70 -4.28 9.20
CA LYS A 169 -18.71 -4.17 7.74
C LYS A 169 -18.54 -2.73 7.30
N ALA A 170 -17.94 -2.57 6.12
CA ALA A 170 -17.70 -1.26 5.52
C ALA A 170 -19.00 -0.52 5.15
N ASP A 171 -20.10 -1.23 4.93
CA ASP A 171 -21.42 -0.64 4.62
C ASP A 171 -22.12 -0.02 5.85
N GLU A 172 -21.65 -0.31 7.07
CA GLU A 172 -22.17 0.29 8.31
C GLU A 172 -21.62 1.70 8.56
N VAL A 173 -20.63 2.16 7.79
CA VAL A 173 -20.05 3.51 7.87
C VAL A 173 -20.41 4.34 6.64
N GLN A 174 -20.43 5.65 6.81
CA GLN A 174 -20.84 6.59 5.74
C GLN A 174 -19.88 6.56 4.54
N SER A 175 -18.58 6.44 4.80
CA SER A 175 -17.53 6.53 3.80
C SER A 175 -16.45 5.49 4.07
N PHE A 176 -16.24 4.59 3.12
CA PHE A 176 -15.14 3.63 3.10
C PHE A 176 -14.73 3.36 1.65
N TYR A 177 -13.54 3.79 1.25
CA TYR A 177 -13.12 3.80 -0.16
C TYR A 177 -12.13 2.70 -0.54
N PHE A 178 -11.73 1.87 0.41
CA PHE A 178 -10.76 0.80 0.18
C PHE A 178 -11.46 -0.51 -0.16
N PRO A 179 -10.89 -1.36 -1.04
CA PRO A 179 -11.42 -2.70 -1.23
C PRO A 179 -11.23 -3.55 0.03
N GLY A 180 -12.12 -4.53 0.20
CA GLY A 180 -12.02 -5.54 1.25
C GLY A 180 -12.82 -5.27 2.52
N ASP A 181 -12.36 -5.89 3.59
CA ASP A 181 -12.96 -5.86 4.91
C ASP A 181 -12.72 -4.52 5.60
N TYR A 182 -13.65 -4.15 6.48
CA TYR A 182 -13.52 -2.95 7.29
C TYR A 182 -12.25 -2.97 8.15
N SER A 183 -11.53 -1.85 8.13
CA SER A 183 -10.41 -1.56 9.03
C SER A 183 -10.58 -0.16 9.62
N VAL A 184 -10.04 0.05 10.83
CA VAL A 184 -10.07 1.38 11.46
C VAL A 184 -9.24 2.37 10.63
N ASP A 185 -8.08 1.95 10.15
CA ASP A 185 -7.20 2.78 9.32
C ASP A 185 -7.88 3.19 8.01
N GLY A 186 -8.57 2.26 7.32
CA GLY A 186 -9.32 2.56 6.11
C GLY A 186 -10.48 3.54 6.35
N CYS A 187 -11.15 3.44 7.50
CA CYS A 187 -12.19 4.38 7.89
C CYS A 187 -11.63 5.79 8.16
N LEU A 188 -10.51 5.88 8.88
CA LEU A 188 -9.86 7.17 9.18
C LEU A 188 -9.37 7.85 7.90
N ARG A 189 -8.75 7.09 6.98
CA ARG A 189 -8.31 7.62 5.68
C ARG A 189 -9.46 8.02 4.77
N SER A 190 -10.58 7.30 4.81
CA SER A 190 -11.79 7.68 4.06
C SER A 190 -12.41 8.96 4.62
N CYS A 191 -12.39 9.15 5.95
CA CYS A 191 -12.81 10.39 6.60
C CYS A 191 -11.88 11.56 6.24
N TYR A 192 -10.57 11.33 6.21
CA TYR A 192 -9.59 12.30 5.72
C TYR A 192 -9.89 12.73 4.28
N GLN A 193 -10.14 11.77 3.38
CA GLN A 193 -10.51 12.07 1.99
C GLN A 193 -11.79 12.91 1.87
N ASP A 194 -12.79 12.64 2.70
CA ASP A 194 -14.00 13.47 2.75
C ASP A 194 -13.71 14.90 3.20
N SER A 195 -12.79 15.07 4.15
CA SER A 195 -12.34 16.38 4.60
C SER A 195 -11.65 17.12 3.46
N VAL A 196 -10.68 16.48 2.80
CA VAL A 196 -9.93 17.06 1.68
C VAL A 196 -10.86 17.46 0.54
N PHE A 197 -11.84 16.61 0.22
CA PHE A 197 -12.83 16.93 -0.80
C PHE A 197 -13.67 18.15 -0.45
N ARG A 198 -14.08 18.33 0.81
CA ARG A 198 -14.87 19.50 1.25
C ARG A 198 -14.06 20.80 1.18
N SER A 199 -12.77 20.74 1.50
CA SER A 199 -11.90 21.92 1.54
C SER A 199 -11.33 22.29 0.17
N CYS A 200 -10.83 21.29 -0.57
CA CYS A 200 -10.05 21.49 -1.79
C CYS A 200 -10.80 21.15 -3.09
N GLY A 201 -11.95 20.46 -3.00
CA GLY A 201 -12.77 20.08 -4.17
C GLY A 201 -12.26 18.86 -4.95
N CYS A 202 -11.23 18.18 -4.44
CA CYS A 202 -10.61 16.98 -5.01
C CYS A 202 -10.18 16.05 -3.87
N MET A 203 -9.76 14.82 -4.18
CA MET A 203 -9.27 13.86 -3.18
C MET A 203 -7.77 13.63 -3.31
N ASP A 204 -7.07 13.46 -2.18
CA ASP A 204 -5.62 13.24 -2.14
C ASP A 204 -5.22 12.02 -3.00
N PRO A 205 -4.27 12.18 -3.95
CA PRO A 205 -3.80 11.08 -4.81
C PRO A 205 -3.13 9.93 -4.06
N SER A 206 -2.71 10.12 -2.81
CA SER A 206 -1.93 9.14 -2.03
C SER A 206 -2.78 7.97 -1.50
N TYR A 207 -4.11 8.11 -1.46
CA TYR A 207 -5.01 7.09 -0.93
C TYR A 207 -6.16 6.77 -1.90
N ALA A 208 -6.88 5.67 -1.61
CA ALA A 208 -8.08 5.31 -2.35
C ALA A 208 -9.14 6.43 -2.28
N ARG A 209 -9.85 6.60 -3.40
CA ARG A 209 -10.77 7.72 -3.63
C ARG A 209 -12.18 7.21 -3.89
N LYS A 210 -13.16 8.08 -3.67
CA LYS A 210 -14.53 7.81 -4.06
C LYS A 210 -14.64 7.72 -5.59
N PRO A 211 -15.33 6.70 -6.15
CA PRO A 211 -15.55 6.61 -7.59
C PRO A 211 -16.20 7.87 -8.15
N GLY A 212 -15.66 8.37 -9.27
CA GLY A 212 -16.15 9.58 -9.94
C GLY A 212 -15.67 10.92 -9.35
N VAL A 213 -14.86 10.91 -8.29
CA VAL A 213 -14.25 12.13 -7.74
C VAL A 213 -12.82 12.30 -8.29
N PRO A 214 -12.46 13.50 -8.80
CA PRO A 214 -11.13 13.72 -9.36
C PRO A 214 -10.04 13.66 -8.28
N SER A 215 -8.87 13.17 -8.68
CA SER A 215 -7.65 13.27 -7.87
C SER A 215 -7.21 14.72 -7.80
N CYS A 216 -6.68 15.14 -6.66
CA CYS A 216 -5.98 16.41 -6.58
C CYS A 216 -4.74 16.35 -7.48
N ALA A 217 -4.59 17.37 -8.31
CA ALA A 217 -3.38 17.61 -9.05
C ALA A 217 -2.34 18.29 -8.14
N PHE A 218 -1.11 18.38 -8.63
CA PHE A 218 0.02 18.91 -7.87
C PHE A 218 -0.21 20.34 -7.33
N ASP A 219 -0.94 21.19 -8.07
CA ASP A 219 -1.27 22.56 -7.66
C ASP A 219 -2.16 22.65 -6.41
N LYS A 220 -2.82 21.56 -6.04
CA LYS A 220 -3.69 21.46 -4.85
C LYS A 220 -2.98 20.89 -3.62
N LEU A 221 -1.70 20.52 -3.71
CA LEU A 221 -0.93 20.04 -2.56
C LEU A 221 -0.91 21.05 -1.41
N ALA A 222 -0.69 22.33 -1.71
CA ALA A 222 -0.69 23.39 -0.70
C ALA A 222 -2.02 23.49 0.06
N CYS A 223 -3.15 23.18 -0.60
CA CYS A 223 -4.45 23.12 0.07
C CYS A 223 -4.53 21.94 1.04
N ILE A 224 -3.98 20.79 0.67
CA ILE A 224 -3.96 19.58 1.50
C ILE A 224 -3.08 19.81 2.75
N ASP A 225 -1.92 20.44 2.59
CA ASP A 225 -0.97 20.68 3.68
C ASP A 225 -1.45 21.74 4.70
N GLU A 226 -2.34 22.64 4.29
CA GLU A 226 -2.88 23.72 5.12
C GLU A 226 -4.12 23.31 5.94
N MET A 227 -4.62 22.08 5.80
CA MET A 227 -5.79 21.54 6.51
C MET A 227 -5.50 20.99 7.91
#